data_AF-A0A2G6R3A6-F1
#
_entry.id   AF-A0A2G6R3A6-F1
#
_cell.length_a   1.000
_cell.length_b   1.000
_cell.length_c   1.000
_cell.angle_alpha   90.00
_cell.angle_beta   90.00
_cell.angle_gamma   90.00
#
_symmetry.space_group_name_H-M   'P 1'
#
loop_
_entity.id
_entity.type
_entity.pdbx_description
1 polymer ?
#
loop_
_entity_poly.entity_id
_entity_poly.type
_entity_poly.pdbx_seq_one_letter_code
_entity_poly.pdbx_strand_id
1 'polypeptide(L)' 'MNTVHLSTAYFPPIQYFAKLIEYPVATIENYENFPKQTYRNRCHILGSNGKIVLSIPVKKANKKTPITEVE' A
#
# COMPACT_ATOMS: atom_id res chain seq x y z
N MET A 1 -24.78 4.45 4.60
CA MET A 1 -23.86 3.28 4.57
C MET A 1 -22.46 3.80 4.81
N ASN A 2 -21.70 3.18 5.71
CA ASN A 2 -20.33 3.61 6.00
C ASN A 2 -19.38 3.02 4.95
N THR A 3 -18.54 3.86 4.34
CA THR A 3 -17.56 3.45 3.34
C THR A 3 -16.16 3.65 3.89
N VAL A 4 -15.26 2.68 3.66
CA VAL A 4 -13.84 2.85 3.94
C VAL A 4 -13.08 3.20 2.66
N HIS A 5 -12.24 4.22 2.76
CA HIS A 5 -11.30 4.60 1.70
C HIS A 5 -9.92 4.08 2.08
N LEU A 6 -9.36 3.25 1.20
CA LEU A 6 -8.11 2.56 1.45
C LEU A 6 -7.04 2.98 0.44
N SER A 7 -5.83 2.97 0.95
CA SER A 7 -4.56 3.16 0.26
C SER A 7 -4.22 1.94 -0.60
N THR A 8 -3.69 2.08 -1.81
CA THR A 8 -3.02 0.95 -2.46
C THR A 8 -1.92 0.38 -1.57
N ALA A 9 -1.75 -0.94 -1.56
CA ALA A 9 -0.64 -1.59 -0.89
C ALA A 9 -0.31 -2.92 -1.56
N TYR A 10 0.97 -3.16 -1.83
CA TYR A 10 1.43 -4.41 -2.42
C TYR A 10 1.18 -5.62 -1.52
N PHE A 11 1.52 -5.49 -0.24
CA PHE A 11 1.27 -6.51 0.78
C PHE A 11 0.80 -5.82 2.06
N PRO A 12 -0.53 -5.60 2.19
CA PRO A 12 -1.08 -4.75 3.24
C PRO A 12 -0.87 -5.35 4.65
N PRO A 13 -0.81 -4.51 5.70
CA PRO A 13 -0.82 -4.99 7.08
C PRO A 13 -2.20 -5.56 7.45
N ILE A 14 -2.27 -6.33 8.53
CA ILE A 14 -3.52 -6.95 8.99
C ILE A 14 -4.65 -5.93 9.27
N GLN A 15 -4.30 -4.71 9.68
CA GLN A 15 -5.24 -3.61 9.88
C GLN A 15 -6.01 -3.25 8.60
N TYR A 16 -5.37 -3.37 7.44
CA TYR A 16 -6.01 -3.12 6.15
C TYR A 16 -7.15 -4.12 5.89
N PHE A 17 -6.87 -5.40 6.13
CA PHE A 17 -7.85 -6.48 5.97
C PHE A 17 -8.95 -6.40 7.03
N ALA A 18 -8.62 -6.02 8.27
CA ALA A 18 -9.63 -5.78 9.31
C ALA A 18 -10.64 -4.72 8.87
N LYS A 19 -10.17 -3.63 8.23
CA LYS A 19 -11.05 -2.58 7.70
C LYS A 19 -11.86 -3.02 6.48
N LEU A 20 -11.32 -3.91 5.63
CA LEU A 20 -12.11 -4.52 4.55
C LEU A 20 -13.27 -5.37 5.08
N ILE A 21 -13.11 -6.02 6.23
CA ILE A 21 -14.16 -6.85 6.84
C ILE A 21 -15.19 -6.00 7.60
N GLU A 22 -14.73 -4.94 8.26
CA GLU A 22 -15.56 -4.08 9.11
C GLU A 22 -16.57 -3.22 8.32
N TYR A 23 -16.25 -2.85 7.08
CA TYR A 23 -17.06 -1.92 6.30
C TYR A 23 -17.82 -2.62 5.16
N PRO A 24 -19.10 -2.29 4.94
CA PRO A 24 -19.91 -2.90 3.87
C PRO A 24 -19.47 -2.49 2.46
N VAL A 25 -18.81 -1.33 2.33
CA VAL A 25 -18.28 -0.82 1.07
C VAL A 25 -16.84 -0.37 1.31
N ALA A 26 -15.94 -0.85 0.47
CA ALA A 26 -14.56 -0.44 0.45
C ALA A 26 -14.18 0.08 -0.93
N THR A 27 -13.45 1.19 -0.97
CA THR A 27 -12.90 1.77 -2.20
C THR A 27 -11.40 1.94 -2.05
N ILE A 28 -10.65 1.71 -3.12
CA ILE A 28 -9.21 1.96 -3.16
C ILE A 28 -8.97 3.28 -3.90
N GLU A 29 -8.18 4.16 -3.30
CA GLU A 29 -7.76 5.41 -3.91
C GLU A 29 -6.73 5.14 -5.02
N ASN A 30 -6.98 5.69 -6.22
CA ASN A 30 -6.18 5.45 -7.43
C ASN A 30 -5.61 6.74 -8.09
N TYR A 31 -5.74 7.92 -7.48
CA TYR A 31 -5.31 9.22 -8.06
C TYR A 31 -4.45 10.07 -7.12
N GLU A 32 -4.03 9.52 -5.99
CA GLU A 32 -3.16 10.22 -5.06
C GLU A 32 -1.69 10.23 -5.52
N ASN A 33 -0.92 11.09 -4.85
CA ASN A 33 0.52 11.12 -5.01
C ASN A 33 1.16 10.03 -4.15
N PHE A 34 2.01 9.21 -4.77
CA PHE A 34 2.65 8.10 -4.09
C PHE A 34 3.62 8.57 -2.98
N PRO A 35 3.35 8.27 -1.69
CA PRO A 35 4.25 8.59 -0.60
C PRO A 35 5.38 7.55 -0.51
N LYS A 36 6.63 8.03 -0.54
CA LYS A 36 7.82 7.16 -0.42
C LYS A 36 7.89 6.51 0.97
N GLN A 37 8.52 5.33 1.02
CA GLN A 37 8.87 4.63 2.26
C GLN A 37 7.68 4.22 3.15
N THR A 38 6.52 3.97 2.56
CA THR A 38 5.31 3.53 3.27
C THR A 38 5.02 2.05 3.00
N TYR A 39 4.01 1.47 3.67
CA TYR A 39 3.54 0.11 3.41
C TYR A 39 2.97 -0.12 2.00
N ARG A 40 2.86 0.95 1.20
CA ARG A 40 2.37 0.85 -0.19
C ARG A 40 3.33 0.11 -1.10
N ASN A 41 4.63 0.38 -0.96
CA ASN A 41 5.70 -0.26 -1.72
C ASN A 41 6.71 -0.99 -0.83
N ARG A 42 6.44 -1.17 0.46
CA ARG A 42 7.32 -1.91 1.36
C ARG A 42 6.50 -2.89 2.17
N CYS A 43 7.00 -4.10 2.32
CA CYS A 43 6.47 -5.02 3.30
C CYS A 43 7.59 -5.80 3.97
N HIS A 44 7.22 -6.38 5.10
CA HIS A 44 8.11 -7.21 5.86
C HIS A 44 7.60 -8.63 5.87
N ILE A 45 8.43 -9.57 5.45
CA ILE A 45 8.13 -10.98 5.47
C ILE A 45 9.15 -11.71 6.35
N LEU A 46 8.76 -12.85 6.89
CA LEU A 46 9.67 -13.71 7.62
C LEU A 46 10.36 -14.65 6.63
N GLY A 47 11.69 -14.62 6.57
CA GLY A 47 12.51 -15.58 5.84
C GLY A 47 13.30 -16.48 6.78
N SER A 48 14.06 -17.42 6.22
CA SER A 48 14.90 -18.38 6.97
C SER A 48 15.92 -17.70 7.89
N ASN A 49 16.42 -16.53 7.49
CA ASN A 49 17.41 -15.75 8.23
C ASN A 49 16.79 -14.55 8.98
N GLY A 50 15.49 -14.59 9.28
CA GLY A 50 14.77 -13.52 9.96
C GLY A 50 13.98 -12.60 9.03
N LYS A 51 13.71 -11.38 9.48
CA LYS A 51 12.81 -10.43 8.80
C LYS A 51 13.45 -9.86 7.52
N ILE A 52 12.83 -10.12 6.37
CA ILE A 52 13.22 -9.57 5.07
C ILE A 52 12.33 -8.36 4.76
N VAL A 53 12.94 -7.28 4.26
CA VAL A 53 12.21 -6.12 3.73
C VAL A 53 12.11 -6.28 2.22
N LEU A 54 10.89 -6.44 1.71
CA LEU A 54 10.62 -6.36 0.28
C LEU A 54 10.22 -4.94 -0.06
N SER A 55 10.75 -4.41 -1.17
CA SER A 55 10.36 -3.09 -1.66
C SER A 55 10.14 -3.06 -3.16
N ILE A 56 9.02 -2.47 -3.61
CA ILE A 56 8.78 -2.15 -5.01
C ILE A 56 9.51 -0.84 -5.34
N PRO A 57 10.45 -0.85 -6.29
CA PRO A 57 11.16 0.35 -6.72
C PRO A 57 10.22 1.30 -7.44
N VAL A 58 10.41 2.61 -7.29
CA VAL A 58 9.64 3.63 -8.04
C VAL A 58 10.56 4.25 -9.08
N LYS A 59 10.19 4.14 -10.36
CA LYS A 59 11.02 4.54 -11.52
C LYS A 59 11.41 6.01 -11.53
N LYS A 60 10.48 6.90 -11.18
CA LYS A 60 10.72 8.34 -11.08
C LYS A 60 10.57 8.79 -9.63
N ALA A 61 11.70 9.05 -8.98
CA ALA A 61 11.76 9.48 -7.58
C ALA A 61 11.41 10.98 -7.39
N ASN A 62 10.63 11.59 -8.28
CA ASN A 62 10.23 12.99 -8.14
C ASN A 62 9.16 13.15 -7.05
N LYS A 63 9.14 14.31 -6.41
CA LYS A 63 8.09 14.65 -5.43
C LYS A 63 6.78 14.79 -6.22
N LYS A 64 5.81 13.89 -5.99
CA LYS A 64 4.46 13.81 -6.64
C LYS A 64 4.36 12.91 -7.89
N THR A 65 4.74 11.64 -7.78
CA THR A 65 4.41 10.64 -8.81
C THR A 65 2.97 10.19 -8.61
N PRO A 66 2.07 10.34 -9.60
CA PRO A 66 0.73 9.77 -9.54
C PRO A 66 0.82 8.25 -9.40
N ILE A 67 -0.08 7.66 -8.62
CA ILE A 67 -0.05 6.22 -8.36
C ILE A 67 -0.21 5.35 -9.61
N THR A 68 -0.86 5.89 -10.64
CA THR A 68 -1.02 5.25 -11.96
C THR A 68 0.29 5.16 -12.76
N GLU A 69 1.31 5.94 -12.39
CA GLU A 69 2.62 5.96 -13.07
C GLU A 69 3.69 5.16 -12.30
N VAL A 70 3.30 4.47 -11.23
CA VAL A 70 4.18 3.59 -10.47
C VAL A 70 4.20 2.22 -11.15
N GLU A 71 5.32 1.87 -11.77
CA GLU A 71 5.60 0.54 -12.36
C GLU A 71 6.11 -0.45 -11.31
#